data_AF-A0A2N1QRB7-F1
#
_entry.id   AF-A0A2N1QRB7-F1
#
_cell.length_a   1.000
_cell.length_b   1.000
_cell.length_c   1.000
_cell.angle_alpha   90.00
_cell.angle_beta   90.00
_cell.angle_gamma   90.00
#
_symmetry.space_group_name_H-M   'P 1'
#
loop_
_entity.id
_entity.type
_entity.pdbx_description
1 polymer ?
#
loop_
_entity_poly.entity_id
_entity_poly.type
_entity_poly.pdbx_seq_one_letter_code
_entity_poly.pdbx_strand_id
1 'polypeptide(L)'
;MNLLQVKDEESAVIKSIPQGESGERLEALGLRVGKRIRKVSGMPFGGPITLLLDGRHFAVAHAIAGKIEVEGVDSPPQPVVEKSRLWPKFI
;
A
#
# COMPACT_ATOMS: atom_id res chain seq x y z
N MET A 1 -5.81 10.72 -8.79
CA MET A 1 -4.82 11.11 -7.77
C MET A 1 -3.64 10.15 -7.86
N ASN A 2 -2.44 10.55 -7.48
CA ASN A 2 -1.29 9.64 -7.47
C ASN A 2 -1.10 8.99 -6.10
N LEU A 3 -0.30 7.93 -6.05
CA LEU A 3 -0.06 7.19 -4.81
C LEU A 3 0.65 8.03 -3.73
N LEU A 4 1.42 9.06 -4.12
CA LEU A 4 2.10 9.96 -3.18
C LEU A 4 1.10 10.77 -2.36
N GLN A 5 -0.01 11.16 -2.98
CA GLN A 5 -1.07 12.01 -2.41
C GLN A 5 -2.00 11.27 -1.44
N VAL A 6 -2.01 9.93 -1.46
CA VAL A 6 -2.77 9.11 -0.50
C VAL A 6 -2.22 9.37 0.90
N LYS A 7 -3.07 9.53 1.92
CA LYS A 7 -2.59 9.67 3.29
C LYS A 7 -2.09 8.34 3.83
N ASP A 8 -1.20 8.40 4.79
CA ASP A 8 -0.75 7.19 5.48
C ASP A 8 -1.94 6.53 6.17
N GLU A 9 -1.92 5.20 6.20
CA GLU A 9 -3.01 4.30 6.64
C GLU A 9 -4.28 4.27 5.78
N GLU A 10 -4.34 5.04 4.70
CA GLU A 10 -5.51 5.11 3.82
C GLU A 10 -5.49 4.02 2.73
N SER A 11 -6.68 3.59 2.31
CA SER A 11 -6.87 2.62 1.23
C SER A 11 -7.09 3.32 -0.10
N ALA A 12 -6.54 2.75 -1.17
CA ALA A 12 -6.79 3.21 -2.53
C ALA A 12 -6.86 2.03 -3.49
N VAL A 13 -7.50 2.22 -4.64
CA VAL A 13 -7.57 1.23 -5.73
C VAL A 13 -6.68 1.70 -6.87
N ILE A 14 -5.85 0.80 -7.40
CA ILE A 14 -4.96 1.10 -8.53
C ILE A 14 -5.80 1.28 -9.80
N LYS A 15 -5.68 2.44 -10.45
CA LYS A 15 -6.32 2.75 -11.73
C LYS A 15 -5.39 2.54 -12.91
N SER A 16 -4.12 2.91 -12.75
CA SER A 16 -3.12 2.81 -13.81
C SER A 16 -1.73 2.57 -13.23
N ILE A 17 -0.90 1.86 -13.98
CA ILE A 17 0.47 1.51 -13.64
C ILE A 17 1.39 2.06 -14.75
N PRO A 18 2.58 2.58 -14.42
CA PRO A 18 3.54 3.03 -15.43
C PRO A 18 3.90 1.91 -16.40
N GLN A 19 4.02 2.23 -17.69
CA GLN A 19 4.45 1.29 -18.72
C GLN A 19 5.97 1.02 -18.66
N GLY A 20 6.38 -0.12 -19.24
CA GLY A 20 7.76 -0.58 -19.32
C GLY A 20 8.16 -1.51 -18.17
N GLU A 21 9.46 -1.72 -18.04
CA GLU A 21 10.08 -2.73 -17.17
C GLU A 21 9.66 -2.61 -15.69
N SER A 22 9.50 -1.38 -15.19
CA SER A 22 9.00 -1.14 -13.83
C SER A 22 7.53 -1.54 -13.65
N GLY A 23 6.69 -1.34 -14.67
CA GLY A 23 5.30 -1.76 -14.66
C GLY A 23 5.17 -3.28 -14.68
N GLU A 24 5.91 -3.94 -15.56
CA GLU A 24 5.96 -5.40 -15.67
C GLU A 24 6.38 -6.05 -14.34
N ARG A 25 7.39 -5.49 -13.67
CA ARG A 25 7.79 -5.93 -12.33
C ARG A 25 6.68 -5.75 -11.29
N LEU A 26 5.98 -4.61 -11.29
CA LEU A 26 4.87 -4.38 -10.36
C LEU A 26 3.75 -5.41 -10.59
N GLU A 27 3.39 -5.66 -11.85
CA GLU A 27 2.36 -6.64 -12.20
C GLU A 27 2.75 -8.08 -11.85
N ALA A 28 4.03 -8.43 -11.99
CA ALA A 28 4.59 -9.72 -11.56
C ALA A 28 4.53 -9.89 -10.02
N LEU A 29 4.67 -8.80 -9.26
CA LEU A 29 4.52 -8.78 -7.81
C LEU A 29 3.04 -8.81 -7.35
N GLY A 30 2.11 -8.60 -8.28
CA GLY A 30 0.66 -8.61 -8.05
C GLY A 30 0.03 -7.23 -7.90
N LEU A 31 0.82 -6.15 -7.99
CA LEU A 31 0.32 -4.77 -8.08
C LEU A 31 -0.22 -4.58 -9.50
N ARG A 32 -1.55 -4.71 -9.65
CA ARG A 32 -2.26 -4.63 -10.94
C ARG A 32 -3.43 -3.66 -10.84
N VAL A 33 -3.90 -3.17 -11.98
CA VAL A 33 -5.10 -2.34 -12.05
C VAL A 33 -6.30 -3.06 -11.42
N GLY A 34 -7.11 -2.32 -10.65
CA GLY A 34 -8.26 -2.83 -9.91
C GLY A 34 -7.94 -3.43 -8.55
N LYS A 35 -6.67 -3.62 -8.19
CA LYS A 35 -6.29 -4.10 -6.85
C LYS A 35 -6.42 -3.00 -5.80
N ARG A 36 -6.91 -3.39 -4.62
CA ARG A 36 -6.94 -2.54 -3.43
C ARG A 36 -5.59 -2.61 -2.72
N ILE A 37 -5.03 -1.45 -2.44
CA ILE A 37 -3.79 -1.27 -1.67
C ILE A 37 -4.06 -0.37 -0.47
N ARG A 38 -3.23 -0.50 0.56
CA ARG A 38 -3.23 0.44 1.69
C ARG A 38 -1.86 1.08 1.78
N LYS A 39 -1.80 2.42 1.84
CA LYS A 39 -0.55 3.10 2.13
C LYS A 39 -0.25 2.93 3.61
N VAL A 40 0.89 2.31 3.94
CA VAL A 40 1.28 2.10 5.34
C VAL A 40 2.05 3.31 5.85
N SER A 41 3.08 3.72 5.10
CA SER A 41 3.88 4.89 5.43
C SER A 41 4.71 5.35 4.23
N GLY A 42 5.02 6.64 4.17
CA GLY A 42 6.08 7.17 3.32
C GLY A 42 7.31 7.52 4.15
N MET A 43 8.51 7.10 3.71
CA MET A 43 9.74 7.59 4.33
C MET A 43 9.99 9.07 3.97
N PRO A 44 10.56 9.87 4.89
CA PRO A 44 10.91 11.26 4.61
C PRO A 44 12.02 11.37 3.53
N PHE A 45 12.17 12.54 2.93
CA PHE A 45 13.24 12.87 1.95
C PHE A 45 13.23 12.07 0.63
N GLY A 46 12.04 11.71 0.13
CA GLY A 46 11.93 10.98 -1.16
C GLY A 46 12.32 9.50 -1.05
N GLY A 47 12.32 8.95 0.17
CA GLY A 47 12.46 7.52 0.41
C GLY A 47 11.28 6.71 -0.18
N PRO A 48 11.40 5.38 -0.19
CA PRO A 48 10.34 4.52 -0.72
C PRO A 48 9.06 4.65 0.12
N ILE A 49 7.94 4.36 -0.53
CA ILE A 49 6.63 4.28 0.11
C ILE A 49 6.32 2.81 0.37
N THR A 50 5.89 2.52 1.58
CA THR A 50 5.47 1.18 1.99
C THR A 50 3.97 1.05 1.80
N LEU A 51 3.57 0.04 1.05
CA LEU A 51 2.17 -0.30 0.78
C LEU A 51 1.89 -1.72 1.27
N LEU A 52 0.65 -1.97 1.68
CA LEU A 52 0.15 -3.29 1.98
C LEU A 52 -0.78 -3.74 0.85
N LEU A 53 -0.46 -4.87 0.23
CA LEU A 53 -1.28 -5.54 -0.79
C LEU A 53 -1.42 -7.02 -0.41
N ASP A 54 -2.65 -7.51 -0.37
CA ASP A 54 -2.96 -8.93 -0.07
C ASP A 54 -2.21 -9.44 1.20
N GLY A 55 -2.11 -8.59 2.24
CA GLY A 55 -1.43 -8.92 3.50
C GLY A 55 0.11 -8.83 3.49
N ARG A 56 0.73 -8.43 2.37
CA ARG A 56 2.18 -8.32 2.21
C ARG A 56 2.63 -6.87 2.04
N HIS A 57 3.76 -6.53 2.65
CA HIS A 57 4.35 -5.20 2.55
C HIS A 57 5.22 -5.10 1.29
N PHE A 58 5.02 -4.04 0.52
CA PHE A 58 5.79 -3.70 -0.66
C PHE A 58 6.39 -2.31 -0.50
N ALA A 59 7.69 -2.20 -0.75
CA ALA A 59 8.37 -0.91 -0.83
C ALA A 59 8.44 -0.48 -2.29
N VAL A 60 7.81 0.65 -2.62
CA VAL A 60 7.81 1.23 -3.96
C VAL A 60 8.62 2.50 -3.93
N ALA A 61 9.61 2.62 -4.84
CA ALA A 61 10.41 3.82 -4.94
C ALA A 61 9.54 5.06 -5.20
N HIS A 62 9.89 6.20 -4.60
CA HIS A 62 9.14 7.45 -4.72
C HIS A 62 8.85 7.84 -6.18
N ALA A 63 9.85 7.69 -7.06
CA ALA A 63 9.72 7.98 -8.48
C ALA A 63 8.69 7.10 -9.22
N ILE A 64 8.53 5.84 -8.78
CA ILE A 64 7.55 4.91 -9.35
C ILE A 64 6.17 5.19 -8.76
N ALA A 65 6.08 5.41 -7.45
CA ALA A 65 4.83 5.76 -6.78
C ALA A 65 4.20 7.05 -7.34
N GLY A 66 5.01 8.04 -7.75
CA GLY A 66 4.52 9.24 -8.43
C GLY A 66 3.85 8.98 -9.78
N LYS A 67 4.12 7.84 -10.42
CA LYS A 67 3.55 7.44 -11.72
C LYS A 67 2.36 6.48 -11.59
N ILE A 68 2.11 5.95 -10.39
CA ILE A 68 0.98 5.06 -10.14
C ILE A 68 -0.25 5.92 -9.85
N GLU A 69 -1.28 5.75 -10.68
CA GLU A 69 -2.57 6.41 -10.46
C GLU A 69 -3.48 5.53 -9.63
N VAL A 70 -4.11 6.16 -8.65
CA VAL A 70 -5.00 5.51 -7.71
C VAL A 70 -6.28 6.32 -7.53
N GLU A 71 -7.32 5.64 -7.04
CA GLU A 71 -8.58 6.23 -6.61
C GLU A 71 -8.75 5.99 -5.11
N GLY A 72 -9.02 7.06 -4.36
CA GLY A 72 -9.09 7.03 -2.91
C GLY A 72 -10.39 6.38 -2.47
N VAL A 73 -10.30 5.51 -1.48
CA VAL A 73 -11.48 4.88 -0.90
C VAL A 73 -11.48 5.24 0.58
N ASP A 74 -12.36 6.17 0.98
CA ASP A 74 -12.60 6.51 2.39
C ASP A 74 -12.86 5.21 3.21
N SER A 75 -12.13 5.04 4.31
CA SER A 75 -11.97 3.79 5.10
C SER A 75 -13.11 3.50 6.11
N PRO A 76 -13.25 2.31 6.78
CA PRO A 76 -12.74 0.94 6.50
C PRO A 76 -13.82 -0.20 6.62
N PRO A 77 -13.45 -1.50 6.53
CA PRO A 77 -13.28 -2.21 7.80
C PRO A 77 -11.87 -2.78 7.97
N GLN A 78 -11.31 -2.45 9.13
CA GLN A 78 -10.13 -3.12 9.69
C GLN A 78 -10.52 -4.58 9.92
N PRO A 79 -9.68 -5.58 9.59
CA PRO A 79 -9.77 -6.83 10.34
C PRO A 79 -9.53 -6.45 11.79
N VAL A 80 -10.51 -6.73 12.66
CA VAL A 80 -10.32 -6.73 14.10
C VAL A 80 -9.17 -7.69 14.33
N VAL A 81 -7.95 -7.17 14.49
CA VAL A 81 -6.92 -7.91 15.21
C VAL A 81 -7.49 -7.93 16.62
N GLU A 82 -8.27 -8.96 16.89
CA GLU A 82 -8.56 -9.36 18.25
C GLU A 82 -7.19 -9.55 18.86
N LYS A 83 -6.74 -8.52 19.60
CA LYS A 83 -5.67 -8.64 20.56
C LYS A 83 -6.16 -9.70 21.52
N SER A 84 -5.97 -10.96 21.16
CA SER A 84 -6.29 -12.08 22.00
C SER A 84 -5.52 -11.82 23.27
N ARG A 85 -6.33 -11.51 24.28
CA ARG A 85 -5.94 -11.33 25.66
C ARG A 85 -5.34 -12.65 26.11
N LEU A 86 -4.06 -12.87 25.85
CA LEU A 86 -3.30 -13.99 26.40
C LEU A 86 -1.83 -13.60 26.49
N TRP A 87 -1.57 -12.53 27.25
CA TRP A 87 -0.40 -12.58 28.12
C TRP A 87 -0.88 -13.29 29.38
N PRO A 88 -0.54 -14.57 29.60
CA PRO A 88 -0.65 -15.06 30.96
C PRO A 88 0.40 -14.33 31.78
N LYS A 89 -0.07 -13.51 32.71
CA LYS A 89 0.74 -13.08 33.86
C LYS A 89 1.06 -14.35 34.64
N PHE A 90 2.15 -15.02 34.30
CA PHE A 90 2.74 -15.97 35.22
C PHE A 90 3.74 -15.20 36.09
N ILE A 91 3.37 -15.21 37.36
CA ILE A 91 4.08 -14.82 38.58
C ILE A 91 5.50 -15.40 38.60
#